data_AF-A0A8D0GT27-F1
#
_entry.id   AF-A0A8D0GT27-F1
#
_cell.length_a   1.000
_cell.length_b   1.000
_cell.length_c   1.000
_cell.angle_alpha   90.00
_cell.angle_beta   90.00
_cell.angle_gamma   90.00
#
_symmetry.space_group_name_H-M   'P 1'
#
loop_
_entity.id
_entity.type
_entity.pdbx_description
1 polymer ?
#
loop_
_entity_poly.entity_id
_entity_poly.type
_entity_poly.pdbx_seq_one_letter_code
_entity_poly.pdbx_strand_id
1 'polypeptide(L)'
;MVHVFSLQQATMHRVYIHSYNTTAIFFKAVCRQTDVAPHHQEYYFEGHPYVLEPSLKAHDFSRTTEKSPLILLSAEVEDPVGVRYRDPALEFPKFVPKVDVLADCSAAKGVLSAVYQTRRIAQSFLKCQEFILRGLYWVIETLKTECCRVLERGQAAMTALTCLEHMEGKSLMLYL
;
A
#
# COMPACT_ATOMS: atom_id res chain seq x y z
N MET A 1 1.83 -16.68 -6.78
CA MET A 1 2.43 -15.75 -5.79
C MET A 1 2.08 -14.35 -6.22
N VAL A 2 1.61 -13.53 -5.30
CA VAL A 2 1.23 -12.12 -5.51
C VAL A 2 2.09 -11.25 -4.58
N HIS A 3 2.66 -10.17 -5.10
CA HIS A 3 3.41 -9.17 -4.34
C HIS A 3 2.48 -8.04 -3.91
N VAL A 4 2.44 -7.76 -2.61
CA VAL A 4 1.58 -6.73 -2.02
C VAL A 4 2.45 -5.85 -1.13
N PHE A 5 2.46 -4.54 -1.35
CA PHE A 5 3.12 -3.59 -0.47
C PHE A 5 2.07 -2.87 0.38
N SER A 6 2.16 -3.01 1.70
CA SER A 6 1.28 -2.32 2.65
C SER A 6 1.80 -0.91 2.90
N LEU A 7 0.98 0.12 2.60
CA LEU A 7 1.36 1.51 2.82
C LEU A 7 1.48 1.84 4.30
N GLN A 8 0.49 1.45 5.11
CA GLN A 8 0.46 1.68 6.55
C GLN A 8 1.68 1.08 7.26
N GLN A 9 2.11 -0.10 6.83
CA GLN A 9 3.21 -0.84 7.46
C GLN A 9 4.55 -0.65 6.76
N ALA A 10 4.58 0.08 5.64
CA ALA A 10 5.75 0.25 4.78
C ALA A 10 6.46 -1.07 4.42
N THR A 11 5.70 -2.17 4.28
CA THR A 11 6.26 -3.53 4.21
C THR A 11 5.81 -4.27 2.94
N MET A 12 6.76 -4.98 2.32
CA MET A 12 6.52 -5.86 1.17
C MET A 12 6.14 -7.26 1.63
N HIS A 13 4.97 -7.73 1.21
CA HIS A 13 4.41 -9.05 1.49
C HIS A 13 4.42 -9.92 0.23
N ARG A 14 4.73 -11.21 0.42
CA ARG A 14 4.65 -12.23 -0.64
C ARG A 14 3.52 -13.17 -0.28
N VAL A 15 2.42 -13.05 -0.99
CA VAL A 15 1.20 -13.81 -0.73
C VAL A 15 1.21 -15.05 -1.63
N TYR A 16 1.37 -16.22 -1.01
CA TYR A 16 1.35 -17.50 -1.69
C TYR A 16 -0.08 -18.04 -1.72
N ILE A 17 -0.65 -18.11 -2.92
CA ILE A 17 -1.99 -18.62 -3.20
C ILE A 17 -1.94 -19.50 -4.45
N HIS A 18 -2.84 -20.47 -4.53
CA HIS A 18 -3.01 -21.29 -5.72
C HIS A 18 -3.80 -20.52 -6.79
N SER A 19 -3.54 -20.84 -8.07
CA SER A 19 -4.16 -20.20 -9.24
C SER A 19 -5.69 -20.28 -9.27
N TYR A 20 -6.25 -21.35 -8.69
CA TYR A 20 -7.69 -21.58 -8.61
C TYR A 20 -8.33 -20.97 -7.36
N ASN A 21 -7.54 -20.42 -6.42
CA ASN A 21 -8.10 -19.74 -5.26
C ASN A 21 -8.78 -18.44 -5.68
N THR A 22 -9.82 -18.05 -4.95
CA THR A 22 -10.56 -16.83 -5.21
C THR A 22 -9.97 -15.63 -4.48
N THR A 23 -10.36 -14.43 -4.89
CA THR A 23 -10.08 -13.17 -4.17
C THR A 23 -10.40 -13.26 -2.68
N ALA A 24 -11.51 -13.89 -2.29
CA ALA A 24 -11.85 -14.03 -0.87
C ALA A 24 -10.77 -14.79 -0.07
N ILE A 25 -10.11 -15.77 -0.68
CA ILE A 25 -8.98 -16.49 -0.06
C ILE A 25 -7.74 -15.59 -0.03
N PHE A 26 -7.49 -14.82 -1.09
CA PHE A 26 -6.41 -13.85 -1.15
C PHE A 26 -6.53 -12.78 -0.06
N PHE A 27 -7.70 -12.17 0.14
CA PHE A 27 -7.91 -11.17 1.19
C PHE A 27 -7.67 -11.72 2.59
N LYS A 28 -8.09 -12.97 2.86
CA LYS A 28 -7.77 -13.65 4.13
C LYS A 28 -6.27 -13.88 4.29
N ALA A 29 -5.56 -14.23 3.21
CA ALA A 29 -4.12 -14.45 3.25
C ALA A 29 -3.35 -13.14 3.48
N VAL A 30 -3.84 -12.01 2.95
CA VAL A 30 -3.30 -10.67 3.20
C VAL A 30 -3.55 -10.26 4.65
N CYS A 31 -4.79 -10.38 5.13
CA CYS A 31 -5.17 -10.08 6.51
C CYS A 31 -4.29 -10.83 7.53
N ARG A 32 -3.95 -12.11 7.29
CA ARG A 32 -3.03 -12.86 8.17
C ARG A 32 -1.61 -12.27 8.26
N GLN A 33 -1.17 -11.50 7.27
CA GLN A 33 0.16 -10.90 7.24
C GLN A 33 0.15 -9.41 7.64
N THR A 34 -0.96 -8.72 7.40
CA THR A 34 -1.08 -7.27 7.57
C THR A 34 -2.05 -6.85 8.66
N ASP A 35 -2.83 -7.76 9.23
CA ASP A 35 -3.93 -7.49 10.17
C ASP A 35 -5.09 -6.64 9.60
N VAL A 36 -4.97 -6.12 8.38
CA VAL A 36 -6.03 -5.37 7.71
C VAL A 36 -7.17 -6.30 7.34
N ALA A 37 -8.37 -6.05 7.87
CA ALA A 37 -9.53 -6.89 7.63
C ALA A 37 -9.95 -6.88 6.14
N PRO A 38 -10.45 -8.00 5.56
CA PRO A 38 -10.79 -8.08 4.13
C PRO A 38 -11.66 -6.97 3.56
N HIS A 39 -12.55 -6.38 4.36
CA HIS A 39 -13.46 -5.31 3.94
C HIS A 39 -12.82 -3.91 4.01
N HIS A 40 -11.67 -3.78 4.65
CA HIS A 40 -10.87 -2.56 4.71
C HIS A 40 -9.68 -2.59 3.75
N GLN A 41 -9.51 -3.64 2.95
CA GLN A 41 -8.40 -3.76 2.01
C GLN A 41 -8.71 -3.06 0.69
N GLU A 42 -8.11 -1.89 0.48
CA GLU A 42 -8.14 -1.17 -0.80
C GLU A 42 -6.84 -1.42 -1.57
N TYR A 43 -6.97 -1.76 -2.85
CA TYR A 43 -5.81 -2.08 -3.69
C TYR A 43 -5.64 -1.07 -4.81
N TYR A 44 -4.38 -0.80 -5.15
CA TYR A 44 -3.98 -0.02 -6.31
C TYR A 44 -2.93 -0.76 -7.12
N PHE A 45 -2.98 -0.61 -8.44
CA PHE A 45 -2.01 -1.21 -9.35
C PHE A 45 -1.81 -0.31 -10.58
N GLU A 46 -0.54 -0.11 -10.96
CA GLU A 46 -0.16 0.65 -12.16
C GLU A 46 -0.88 2.01 -12.30
N GLY A 47 -1.14 2.71 -11.19
CA GLY A 47 -1.74 4.06 -11.19
C GLY A 47 -3.24 4.12 -10.90
N HIS A 48 -3.92 2.99 -10.76
CA HIS A 48 -5.38 2.97 -10.66
C HIS A 48 -5.88 2.12 -9.48
N PRO A 49 -7.08 2.41 -8.94
CA PRO A 49 -7.78 1.49 -8.06
C PRO A 49 -7.93 0.12 -8.73
N TYR A 50 -7.56 -0.93 -8.01
CA TYR A 50 -7.57 -2.29 -8.50
C TYR A 50 -8.68 -3.09 -7.79
N VAL A 51 -9.88 -3.03 -8.36
CA VAL A 51 -11.06 -3.68 -7.81
C VAL A 51 -10.98 -5.19 -8.07
N LEU A 52 -10.96 -5.95 -6.98
CA LEU A 52 -10.93 -7.40 -7.00
C LEU A 52 -12.29 -7.96 -6.60
N GLU A 53 -13.02 -8.50 -7.58
CA GLU A 53 -14.29 -9.18 -7.33
C GLU A 53 -14.09 -10.43 -6.46
N PRO A 54 -14.94 -10.70 -5.44
CA PRO A 54 -14.73 -11.80 -4.49
C PRO A 54 -14.60 -13.19 -5.12
N SER A 55 -15.21 -13.41 -6.29
CA SER A 55 -15.22 -14.67 -7.02
C SER A 55 -14.11 -14.80 -8.07
N LEU A 56 -13.37 -13.72 -8.36
CA LEU A 56 -12.26 -13.71 -9.32
C LEU A 56 -11.19 -14.70 -8.86
N LYS A 57 -10.64 -15.47 -9.79
CA LYS A 57 -9.60 -16.44 -9.47
C LYS A 57 -8.22 -15.79 -9.55
N ALA A 58 -7.30 -16.29 -8.73
CA ALA A 58 -5.95 -15.74 -8.62
C ALA A 58 -5.14 -15.77 -9.92
N HIS A 59 -5.44 -16.67 -10.86
CA HIS A 59 -4.79 -16.68 -12.18
C HIS A 59 -5.24 -15.53 -13.10
N ASP A 60 -6.39 -14.93 -12.82
CA ASP A 60 -6.93 -13.79 -13.54
C ASP A 60 -6.42 -12.46 -12.95
N PHE A 61 -5.64 -12.49 -11.88
CA PHE A 61 -5.04 -11.29 -11.30
C PHE A 61 -3.97 -10.72 -12.22
N SER A 62 -3.81 -9.39 -12.18
CA SER A 62 -2.70 -8.70 -12.81
C SER A 62 -1.37 -9.23 -12.26
N ARG A 63 -0.42 -9.46 -13.17
CA ARG A 63 0.87 -10.05 -12.80
C ARG A 63 1.71 -9.05 -12.01
N THR A 64 1.88 -9.33 -10.72
CA THR A 64 2.74 -8.53 -9.83
C THR A 64 4.19 -9.01 -9.83
N THR A 65 5.12 -8.11 -9.48
CA THR A 65 6.52 -8.42 -9.18
C THR A 65 6.97 -7.65 -7.94
N GLU A 66 8.18 -7.91 -7.42
CA GLU A 66 8.73 -7.10 -6.32
C GLU A 66 8.87 -5.60 -6.69
N LYS A 67 9.05 -5.28 -7.98
CA LYS A 67 9.17 -3.89 -8.48
C LYS A 67 7.82 -3.27 -8.85
N SER A 68 6.84 -4.09 -9.19
CA SER A 68 5.45 -3.69 -9.42
C SER A 68 4.51 -4.54 -8.57
N PRO A 69 4.45 -4.30 -7.24
CA PRO A 69 3.48 -4.92 -6.35
C PRO A 69 2.10 -4.26 -6.49
N LEU A 70 1.05 -4.97 -6.05
CA LEU A 70 -0.18 -4.31 -5.62
C LEU A 70 0.14 -3.42 -4.42
N ILE A 71 -0.36 -2.20 -4.42
CA ILE A 71 -0.27 -1.30 -3.26
C ILE A 71 -1.55 -1.50 -2.44
N LEU A 72 -1.41 -1.87 -1.17
CA LEU A 72 -2.50 -2.03 -0.21
C LEU A 72 -2.60 -0.79 0.67
N LEU A 73 -3.81 -0.27 0.80
CA LEU A 73 -4.21 0.75 1.75
C LEU A 73 -5.34 0.19 2.63
N SER A 74 -5.20 0.28 3.95
CA SER A 74 -6.32 0.12 4.89
C SER A 74 -7.27 1.33 4.80
N ALA A 75 -8.57 1.05 4.72
CA ALA A 75 -9.62 2.07 4.84
C ALA A 75 -9.76 2.62 6.27
N GLU A 76 -9.20 1.92 7.27
CA GLU A 76 -9.19 2.39 8.66
C GLU A 76 -8.03 3.36 8.92
N VAL A 77 -8.26 4.31 9.82
CA VAL A 77 -7.23 5.24 10.29
C VAL A 77 -6.39 4.53 11.33
N GLU A 78 -5.18 4.14 10.93
CA GLU A 78 -4.20 3.48 11.79
C GLU A 78 -2.89 4.28 11.79
N ASP A 79 -2.18 4.24 12.92
CA ASP A 79 -0.84 4.83 13.00
C ASP A 79 0.14 4.05 12.10
N PRO A 80 0.99 4.76 11.33
CA PRO A 80 1.96 4.08 10.49
C PRO A 80 2.98 3.32 11.35
N VAL A 81 3.09 2.02 11.11
CA VAL A 81 3.97 1.11 11.88
C VAL A 81 5.43 1.30 11.47
N GLY A 82 5.67 1.58 10.18
CA GLY A 82 7.01 1.71 9.60
C GLY A 82 7.81 0.39 9.55
N VAL A 83 8.98 0.46 8.93
CA VAL A 83 9.85 -0.72 8.76
C VAL A 83 10.62 -1.02 10.04
N ARG A 84 10.55 -2.25 10.52
CA ARG A 84 11.25 -2.72 11.73
C ARG A 84 12.47 -3.53 11.37
N TYR A 85 13.65 -2.91 11.41
CA TYR A 85 14.94 -3.60 11.36
C TYR A 85 15.62 -3.58 12.72
N ARG A 86 16.38 -4.65 13.02
CA ARG A 86 17.33 -4.62 14.13
C ARG A 86 18.39 -3.57 13.81
N ASP A 87 18.78 -2.79 14.82
CA ASP A 87 19.85 -1.81 14.67
C ASP A 87 21.16 -2.49 14.21
N PRO A 88 21.64 -2.21 12.99
CA PRO A 88 22.84 -2.83 12.46
C PRO A 88 24.12 -2.32 13.15
N ALA A 89 24.09 -1.20 13.87
CA ALA A 89 25.22 -0.74 14.67
C ALA A 89 25.61 -1.76 15.76
N LEU A 90 24.65 -2.54 16.24
CA LEU A 90 24.87 -3.61 17.22
C LEU A 90 25.67 -4.79 16.66
N GLU A 91 25.80 -4.91 15.33
CA GLU A 91 26.54 -5.99 14.68
C GLU A 91 28.02 -5.66 14.43
N PHE A 92 28.44 -4.41 14.64
CA PHE A 92 29.84 -4.03 14.45
C PHE A 92 30.73 -4.59 15.57
N PRO A 93 31.79 -5.33 15.23
CA PRO A 93 32.72 -5.83 16.24
C PRO A 93 33.51 -4.68 16.86
N LYS A 94 33.88 -4.84 18.13
CA LYS A 94 34.79 -3.91 18.80
C LYS A 94 36.22 -4.14 18.29
N PHE A 95 36.89 -3.07 17.90
CA PHE A 95 38.30 -3.11 17.52
C PHE A 95 39.16 -3.05 18.78
N VAL A 96 40.01 -4.06 18.95
CA VAL A 96 41.01 -4.09 20.02
C VAL A 96 42.33 -3.63 19.41
N PRO A 97 43.04 -2.65 19.99
CA PRO A 97 44.30 -2.13 19.43
C PRO A 97 45.46 -3.08 19.75
N LYS A 98 45.37 -4.32 19.26
CA LYS A 98 46.37 -5.37 19.41
C LYS A 98 46.45 -6.14 18.10
N VAL A 99 47.66 -6.33 17.59
CA VAL A 99 47.89 -7.14 16.38
C VAL A 99 47.76 -8.62 16.72
N ASP A 100 46.79 -9.27 16.09
CA ASP A 100 46.55 -10.71 16.20
C ASP A 100 45.89 -11.18 14.90
N VAL A 101 46.63 -11.92 14.08
CA VAL A 101 46.19 -12.30 12.72
C VAL A 101 44.85 -13.04 12.72
N LEU A 102 44.59 -13.90 13.71
CA LEU A 102 43.35 -14.66 13.79
C LEU A 102 42.20 -13.76 14.25
N ALA A 103 42.43 -12.93 15.27
CA ALA A 103 41.44 -11.99 15.74
C ALA A 103 41.10 -10.92 14.68
N ASP A 104 42.11 -10.42 13.96
CA ASP A 104 41.98 -9.44 12.89
C ASP A 104 41.19 -10.00 11.70
N CYS A 105 41.45 -11.25 11.31
CA CYS A 105 40.67 -11.94 10.28
C CYS A 105 39.20 -12.14 10.70
N SER A 106 38.97 -12.54 11.96
CA SER A 106 37.61 -12.67 12.51
C SER A 106 36.88 -11.33 12.58
N ALA A 107 37.56 -10.27 13.02
CA ALA A 107 37.03 -8.91 13.07
C ALA A 107 36.67 -8.41 11.67
N ALA A 108 37.55 -8.62 10.67
CA ALA A 108 37.28 -8.25 9.29
C ALA A 108 36.01 -8.93 8.73
N LYS A 109 35.82 -10.23 9.03
CA LYS A 109 34.58 -10.94 8.67
C LYS A 109 33.34 -10.34 9.35
N GLY A 110 33.44 -10.00 10.63
CA GLY A 110 32.38 -9.34 11.39
C GLY A 110 31.99 -7.99 10.78
N VAL A 111 32.98 -7.14 10.50
CA VAL A 111 32.77 -5.84 9.84
C VAL A 111 32.11 -6.02 8.47
N LEU A 112 32.60 -6.95 7.65
CA LEU A 112 32.03 -7.20 6.33
C LEU A 112 30.56 -7.62 6.41
N SER A 113 30.22 -8.50 7.36
CA SER A 113 28.84 -8.92 7.63
C SER A 113 27.96 -7.75 8.04
N ALA A 114 28.40 -6.94 9.01
CA ALA A 114 27.65 -5.79 9.51
C ALA A 114 27.41 -4.73 8.42
N VAL A 115 28.44 -4.44 7.61
CA VAL A 115 28.34 -3.51 6.47
C VAL A 115 27.38 -4.05 5.42
N TYR A 116 27.44 -5.36 5.12
CA TYR A 116 26.51 -5.99 4.18
C TYR A 116 25.05 -5.90 4.67
N GLN A 117 24.79 -6.19 5.95
CA GLN A 117 23.45 -6.06 6.53
C GLN A 117 22.96 -4.62 6.51
N THR A 118 23.80 -3.66 6.92
CA THR A 118 23.49 -2.22 6.84
C THR A 118 23.10 -1.81 5.42
N ARG A 119 23.89 -2.22 4.42
CA ARG A 119 23.60 -1.93 3.00
C ARG A 119 22.27 -2.54 2.56
N ARG A 120 21.99 -3.79 2.92
CA ARG A 120 20.74 -4.48 2.59
C ARG A 120 19.53 -3.77 3.19
N ILE A 121 19.64 -3.34 4.44
CA ILE A 121 18.61 -2.58 5.16
C ILE A 121 18.38 -1.22 4.49
N ALA A 122 19.45 -0.46 4.21
CA ALA A 122 19.37 0.83 3.53
C ALA A 122 18.70 0.72 2.15
N GLN A 123 19.04 -0.32 1.37
CA GLN A 123 18.38 -0.58 0.09
C GLN A 123 16.89 -0.91 0.25
N SER A 124 16.52 -1.64 1.30
CA SER A 124 15.11 -1.88 1.60
C SER A 124 14.38 -0.60 1.96
N PHE A 125 14.97 0.28 2.76
CA PHE A 125 14.37 1.56 3.11
C PHE A 125 14.13 2.43 1.87
N LEU A 126 15.11 2.51 0.97
CA LEU A 126 14.96 3.26 -0.28
C LEU A 126 13.79 2.73 -1.12
N LYS A 127 13.70 1.41 -1.30
CA LYS A 127 12.55 0.79 -1.99
C LYS A 127 11.22 1.09 -1.31
N CYS A 128 11.17 1.04 0.03
CA CYS A 128 9.96 1.35 0.77
C CYS A 128 9.54 2.81 0.55
N GLN A 129 10.48 3.75 0.56
CA GLN A 129 10.21 5.16 0.25
C GLN A 129 9.65 5.34 -1.17
N GLU A 130 10.23 4.66 -2.16
CA GLU A 130 9.73 4.67 -3.54
C GLU A 130 8.27 4.18 -3.61
N PHE A 131 7.95 3.06 -2.95
CA PHE A 131 6.59 2.53 -2.94
C PHE A 131 5.60 3.40 -2.16
N ILE A 132 6.03 3.98 -1.03
CA ILE A 132 5.22 4.93 -0.27
C ILE A 132 4.89 6.14 -1.15
N LEU A 133 5.89 6.76 -1.76
CA LEU A 133 5.68 7.93 -2.61
C LEU A 133 4.74 7.61 -3.78
N ARG A 134 4.97 6.48 -4.44
CA ARG A 134 4.15 6.02 -5.56
C ARG A 134 2.70 5.74 -5.13
N GLY A 135 2.51 5.03 -4.02
CA GLY A 135 1.19 4.69 -3.50
C GLY A 135 0.42 5.94 -3.06
N LEU A 136 1.08 6.86 -2.35
CA LEU A 136 0.48 8.14 -1.95
C LEU A 136 0.07 8.97 -3.17
N TYR A 137 0.91 9.01 -4.21
CA TYR A 137 0.55 9.70 -5.45
C TYR A 137 -0.73 9.13 -6.07
N TRP A 138 -0.85 7.80 -6.15
CA TRP A 138 -2.06 7.13 -6.67
C TRP A 138 -3.30 7.41 -5.83
N VAL A 139 -3.16 7.41 -4.50
CA VAL A 139 -4.26 7.74 -3.58
C VAL A 139 -4.69 9.20 -3.76
N ILE A 140 -3.74 10.14 -3.85
CA ILE A 140 -4.03 11.57 -4.04
C ILE A 140 -4.76 11.82 -5.36
N GLU A 141 -4.28 11.23 -6.46
CA GLU A 141 -4.94 11.39 -7.76
C GLU A 141 -6.35 10.77 -7.76
N THR A 142 -6.51 9.60 -7.12
CA THR A 142 -7.84 8.98 -6.97
C THR A 142 -8.77 9.88 -6.14
N LEU A 143 -8.31 10.37 -4.99
CA LEU A 143 -9.10 11.26 -4.14
C LEU A 143 -9.50 12.54 -4.87
N LYS A 144 -8.58 13.13 -5.65
CA LYS A 144 -8.86 14.30 -6.48
C LYS A 144 -9.98 14.02 -7.48
N THR A 145 -9.91 12.90 -8.19
CA THR A 145 -10.95 12.52 -9.15
C THR A 145 -12.31 12.31 -8.48
N GLU A 146 -12.32 11.68 -7.29
CA GLU A 146 -13.55 11.47 -6.52
C GLU A 146 -14.14 12.78 -5.99
N CYS A 147 -13.31 13.69 -5.48
CA CYS A 147 -13.74 15.03 -5.07
C CYS A 147 -14.38 15.82 -6.21
N CYS A 148 -13.76 15.81 -7.41
CA CYS A 148 -14.34 16.44 -8.60
C CYS A 148 -15.71 15.84 -8.94
N ARG A 149 -15.81 14.50 -8.93
CA ARG A 149 -17.07 13.78 -9.22
C ARG A 149 -18.18 14.12 -8.22
N VAL A 150 -17.85 14.23 -6.93
CA VAL A 150 -18.81 14.62 -5.88
C VAL A 150 -19.28 16.06 -6.10
N LEU A 151 -18.37 16.99 -6.43
CA LEU A 151 -18.71 18.39 -6.69
C LEU A 151 -19.66 18.52 -7.89
N GLU A 152 -19.36 17.84 -9.00
CA GLU A 152 -20.20 17.83 -10.21
C GLU A 152 -21.61 17.28 -9.92
N ARG A 153 -21.71 16.19 -9.15
CA ARG A 153 -23.00 15.62 -8.72
C ARG A 153 -23.77 16.60 -7.83
N GLY A 154 -23.08 17.30 -6.93
CA GLY A 154 -23.68 18.33 -6.09
C GLY A 154 -24.24 19.48 -6.91
N GLN A 155 -23.49 19.97 -7.90
CA GLN A 155 -23.94 21.01 -8.82
C GLN A 155 -25.17 20.57 -9.63
N ALA A 156 -25.15 19.36 -10.18
CA ALA A 156 -26.29 18.80 -10.92
C ALA A 156 -27.55 18.68 -10.05
N ALA A 157 -27.40 18.24 -8.79
CA ALA A 157 -28.51 18.15 -7.85
C ALA A 157 -29.09 19.53 -7.51
N MET A 158 -28.25 20.55 -7.30
CA MET A 158 -28.72 21.93 -7.07
C MET A 158 -29.49 22.46 -8.27
N THR A 159 -28.99 22.27 -9.50
CA THR A 159 -29.72 22.68 -10.71
C THR A 159 -31.08 22.00 -10.82
N ALA A 160 -31.15 20.70 -10.54
CA ALA A 160 -32.41 19.96 -10.56
C ALA A 160 -33.42 20.50 -9.53
N LEU A 161 -32.97 20.82 -8.31
CA LEU A 161 -33.80 21.43 -7.27
C LEU A 161 -34.38 22.79 -7.72
N THR A 162 -33.54 23.67 -8.26
CA THR A 162 -34.00 24.98 -8.76
C THR A 162 -35.03 24.83 -9.89
N CYS A 163 -34.88 23.83 -10.77
CA CYS A 163 -35.88 23.54 -11.80
C CYS A 163 -37.22 23.09 -11.20
N LEU A 164 -37.20 22.25 -10.17
CA LEU A 164 -38.41 21.77 -9.49
C LEU A 164 -39.13 22.92 -8.77
N GLU A 165 -38.41 23.76 -8.04
CA GLU A 165 -38.97 24.95 -7.37
C GLU A 165 -39.66 25.88 -8.39
N HIS A 166 -39.03 26.09 -9.56
CA HIS A 166 -39.62 26.89 -10.63
C HIS A 166 -40.88 26.26 -11.24
N MET A 167 -40.91 24.93 -11.36
CA MET A 167 -42.09 24.21 -11.84
C MET A 167 -43.24 24.23 -10.82
N GLU A 168 -42.94 24.13 -9.54
CA GLU A 168 -43.93 24.20 -8.46
C GLU A 168 -44.58 25.59 -8.39
N GLY A 169 -43.77 26.65 -8.43
CA GLY A 169 -44.26 28.03 -8.48
C GLY A 169 -45.15 28.32 -9.70
N LYS A 170 -44.79 27.77 -10.88
CA LYS A 170 -45.64 27.86 -12.08
C LYS A 170 -46.92 27.06 -11.98
N SER A 171 -46.89 25.89 -11.35
CA SER A 171 -48.07 25.04 -11.16
C SER A 171 -49.07 25.71 -10.23
N LEU A 172 -48.61 26.31 -9.12
CA LEU A 172 -49.46 27.08 -8.21
C LEU A 172 -50.17 28.26 -8.89
N MET A 173 -49.49 28.93 -9.84
CA MET A 173 -50.09 30.01 -10.64
C MET A 173 -51.10 29.53 -11.69
N LEU A 174 -51.14 28.24 -12.03
CA LEU A 174 -52.12 27.65 -12.94
C LEU A 174 -53.39 27.17 -12.22
N TYR A 175 -53.34 27.01 -10.89
CA TYR A 175 -54.47 26.57 -10.06
C TYR A 175 -55.16 27.72 -9.29
N LEU A 176 -54.69 28.96 -9.44
CA LEU A 176 -55.31 30.21 -8.95
C LEU A 176 -55.96 30.97 -10.12
#